data_AF-A0A6L5HLD0-F1
#
_entry.id   AF-A0A6L5HLD0-F1
#
_cell.length_a   1.000
_cell.length_b   1.000
_cell.length_c   1.000
_cell.angle_alpha   90.00
_cell.angle_beta   90.00
_cell.angle_gamma   90.00
#
_symmetry.space_group_name_H-M   'P 1'
#
loop_
_entity.id
_entity.type
_entity.pdbx_description
1 polymer ?
#
loop_
_entity_poly.entity_id
_entity_poly.type
_entity_poly.pdbx_seq_one_letter_code
_entity_poly.pdbx_strand_id
1 'polypeptide(L)'
;EDRWRVRQEKAAPILNALHTWMLAQRDLVPEGSAIAKALDYSLKRWAALARYADDGAVPIDNNPCENQIRPWALGRSNWLFAGSLLKGKR
;
A
#
# COMPACT_ATOMS: atom_id res chain seq x y z
N GLU A 1 -14.52 -7.96 -16.77
CA GLU A 1 -13.70 -7.83 -17.99
C GLU A 1 -13.38 -6.37 -18.32
N ASP A 2 -14.35 -5.45 -18.30
CA ASP A 2 -14.10 -4.02 -18.60
C ASP A 2 -13.01 -3.36 -17.75
N ARG A 3 -13.00 -3.61 -16.43
CA ARG A 3 -11.97 -3.07 -15.53
C ARG A 3 -10.57 -3.55 -15.88
N TRP A 4 -10.42 -4.82 -16.24
CA TRP A 4 -9.13 -5.38 -16.64
C TRP A 4 -8.66 -4.75 -17.95
N ARG A 5 -9.52 -4.67 -18.96
CA ARG A 5 -9.19 -4.06 -20.26
C ARG A 5 -8.71 -2.62 -20.10
N VAL A 6 -9.46 -1.80 -19.35
CA VAL A 6 -9.07 -0.40 -19.09
C VAL A 6 -7.73 -0.31 -18.36
N ARG A 7 -7.44 -1.23 -17.44
CA ARG A 7 -6.15 -1.27 -16.73
C ARG A 7 -5.00 -1.69 -17.64
N GLN A 8 -5.21 -2.65 -18.54
CA GLN A 8 -4.19 -3.02 -19.53
C GLN A 8 -3.90 -1.86 -20.50
N GLU A 9 -4.92 -1.14 -20.94
CA GLU A 9 -4.75 0.01 -21.85
C GLU A 9 -4.09 1.22 -21.18
N LYS A 10 -4.46 1.51 -19.93
CA LYS A 10 -4.06 2.76 -19.26
C LYS A 10 -3.00 2.58 -18.18
N ALA A 11 -3.17 1.60 -17.31
CA ALA A 11 -2.32 1.42 -16.12
C ALA A 11 -1.05 0.63 -16.43
N ALA A 12 -1.13 -0.46 -17.21
CA ALA A 12 0.03 -1.28 -17.56
C ALA A 12 1.18 -0.48 -18.22
N PRO A 13 0.96 0.41 -19.21
CA PRO A 13 2.06 1.20 -19.77
C PRO A 13 2.70 2.14 -18.75
N ILE A 14 1.90 2.72 -17.84
CA ILE A 14 2.40 3.60 -16.77
C ILE A 14 3.24 2.80 -15.76
N LEU A 15 2.76 1.62 -15.36
CA LEU A 15 3.48 0.72 -14.46
C LEU A 15 4.81 0.29 -15.08
N ASN A 16 4.82 -0.08 -16.36
CA ASN A 16 6.05 -0.46 -17.06
C ASN A 16 7.04 0.70 -17.15
N ALA A 17 6.56 1.91 -17.49
CA ALA A 17 7.41 3.10 -17.52
C ALA A 17 7.98 3.43 -16.14
N LEU A 18 7.16 3.32 -15.09
CA LEU A 18 7.58 3.54 -13.71
C LEU A 18 8.62 2.50 -13.27
N HIS A 19 8.42 1.22 -13.57
CA HIS A 19 9.37 0.16 -13.23
C HIS A 19 10.74 0.41 -13.85
N THR A 20 10.77 0.69 -15.16
CA THR A 20 12.00 1.00 -15.89
C THR A 20 12.68 2.24 -15.32
N TRP A 21 11.90 3.28 -15.01
CA TRP A 21 12.44 4.49 -14.38
C TRP A 21 13.03 4.19 -12.99
N MET A 22 12.35 3.41 -12.16
CA MET A 22 12.83 3.05 -10.82
C MET A 22 14.12 2.25 -10.85
N LEU A 23 14.26 1.30 -11.79
CA LEU A 23 15.51 0.58 -12.00
C LEU A 23 16.64 1.53 -12.40
N ALA A 24 16.40 2.40 -13.37
CA ALA A 24 17.39 3.38 -13.81
C ALA A 24 17.79 4.36 -12.69
N GLN A 25 16.84 4.82 -11.86
CA GLN A 25 17.15 5.67 -10.72
C GLN A 25 17.94 4.93 -9.66
N ARG A 26 17.68 3.64 -9.45
CA ARG A 26 18.36 2.87 -8.42
C ARG A 26 19.86 2.76 -8.68
N ASP A 27 20.26 2.71 -9.95
CA ASP A 27 21.67 2.69 -10.36
C ASP A 27 22.40 4.02 -10.10
N LEU A 28 21.66 5.13 -10.04
CA LEU A 28 22.22 6.47 -9.84
C LEU A 28 22.28 6.88 -8.35
N VAL A 29 21.50 6.21 -7.51
CA VAL A 29 21.32 6.59 -6.11
C VAL A 29 22.36 5.88 -5.23
N PRO A 30 23.08 6.61 -4.35
CA PRO A 30 24.04 6.00 -3.43
C PRO A 30 23.40 5.00 -2.47
N GLU A 31 24.12 3.91 -2.23
CA GLU A 31 23.75 2.87 -1.27
C GLU A 31 23.49 3.43 0.12
N GLY A 32 22.53 2.81 0.83
CA GLY A 32 22.18 3.17 2.21
C GLY A 32 21.35 4.45 2.38
N SER A 33 21.19 5.25 1.32
CA SER A 33 20.32 6.43 1.34
C SER A 33 18.84 6.08 1.57
N ALA A 34 18.06 7.02 2.08
CA ALA A 34 16.63 6.83 2.27
C ALA A 34 15.90 6.57 0.93
N ILE A 35 16.39 7.19 -0.15
CA ILE A 35 15.86 6.99 -1.51
C ILE A 35 16.19 5.57 -2.01
N ALA A 36 17.43 5.10 -1.84
CA ALA A 36 17.79 3.72 -2.20
C ALA A 36 16.90 2.71 -1.48
N LYS A 37 16.68 2.89 -0.16
CA LYS A 37 15.80 2.03 0.63
C LYS A 37 14.36 2.03 0.11
N ALA A 38 13.83 3.19 -0.29
CA ALA A 38 12.48 3.30 -0.84
C ALA A 38 12.34 2.62 -2.21
N LEU A 39 13.32 2.82 -3.10
CA LEU A 39 13.39 2.16 -4.40
C LEU A 39 13.51 0.64 -4.24
N ASP A 40 14.42 0.17 -3.40
CA ASP A 40 14.64 -1.25 -3.12
C ASP A 40 13.40 -1.93 -2.56
N TYR A 41 12.73 -1.28 -1.59
CA TYR A 41 11.50 -1.80 -1.01
C TYR A 41 10.40 -1.96 -2.07
N SER A 42 10.25 -0.96 -2.92
CA SER A 42 9.22 -0.92 -3.96
C SER A 42 9.51 -1.95 -5.06
N LEU A 43 10.75 -2.01 -5.56
CA LEU A 43 11.20 -2.97 -6.59
C LEU A 43 11.07 -4.42 -6.09
N LYS A 44 11.49 -4.71 -4.84
CA LYS A 44 11.33 -6.05 -4.22
C LYS A 44 9.87 -6.51 -4.14
N ARG A 45 8.91 -5.57 -4.12
CA ARG A 45 7.48 -5.85 -4.00
C ARG A 45 6.71 -5.55 -5.29
N TRP A 46 7.40 -5.36 -6.40
CA TRP A 46 6.79 -4.92 -7.65
C TRP A 46 5.63 -5.82 -8.11
N ALA A 47 5.80 -7.14 -8.01
CA ALA A 47 4.76 -8.10 -8.37
C ALA A 47 3.45 -7.90 -7.57
N ALA A 48 3.56 -7.58 -6.28
CA ALA A 48 2.40 -7.28 -5.44
C ALA A 48 1.81 -5.89 -5.78
N LEU A 49 2.67 -4.90 -6.04
CA LEU A 49 2.27 -3.54 -6.37
C LEU A 49 1.50 -3.45 -7.69
N ALA A 50 1.96 -4.17 -8.72
CA ALA A 50 1.37 -4.16 -10.06
C ALA A 50 0.15 -5.10 -10.22
N ARG A 51 -0.09 -6.00 -9.26
CA ARG A 51 -1.08 -7.09 -9.37
C ARG A 51 -2.49 -6.63 -9.73
N TYR A 52 -2.90 -5.45 -9.27
CA TYR A 52 -4.23 -4.91 -9.56
C TYR A 52 -4.46 -4.67 -11.06
N ALA A 53 -3.39 -4.41 -11.83
CA ALA A 53 -3.50 -4.20 -13.27
C ALA A 53 -3.87 -5.52 -14.00
N ASP A 54 -3.38 -6.64 -13.48
CA ASP A 54 -3.60 -7.98 -14.05
C ASP A 54 -4.89 -8.63 -13.57
N ASP A 55 -5.40 -8.22 -12.41
CA ASP A 55 -6.60 -8.77 -11.80
C ASP A 55 -7.65 -7.69 -11.57
N GLY A 56 -8.70 -7.71 -12.39
CA GLY A 56 -9.82 -6.77 -12.32
C GLY A 56 -10.63 -6.85 -11.02
N ALA A 57 -10.52 -7.92 -10.24
CA ALA A 57 -11.17 -8.06 -8.94
C ALA A 57 -10.41 -7.34 -7.83
N VAL A 58 -9.09 -7.16 -7.98
CA VAL A 58 -8.24 -6.52 -6.98
C VAL A 58 -8.42 -4.99 -7.05
N PRO A 59 -8.75 -4.32 -5.92
CA PRO A 59 -8.76 -2.86 -5.83
C PRO A 59 -7.37 -2.27 -6.02
N ILE A 60 -7.29 -1.03 -6.53
CA ILE A 60 -6.00 -0.33 -6.68
C ILE A 60 -5.44 0.17 -5.34
N ASP A 61 -6.32 0.45 -4.38
CA ASP A 61 -5.97 0.98 -3.07
C ASP A 61 -6.52 0.10 -1.95
N ASN A 62 -6.00 0.33 -0.76
CA ASN A 62 -6.39 -0.34 0.48
C ASN A 62 -7.37 0.50 1.32
N ASN A 63 -7.94 1.58 0.78
CA ASN A 63 -8.81 2.49 1.52
C ASN A 63 -9.95 1.77 2.26
N PRO A 64 -10.65 0.77 1.66
CA PRO A 64 -11.68 0.04 2.36
C PRO A 64 -11.16 -0.70 3.61
N CYS A 65 -9.96 -1.28 3.53
CA CYS A 65 -9.34 -1.97 4.66
C CYS A 65 -8.89 -0.99 5.74
N GLU A 66 -8.28 0.13 5.35
CA GLU A 66 -7.87 1.17 6.30
C GLU A 66 -9.08 1.77 7.03
N ASN A 67 -10.18 2.03 6.30
CA ASN A 67 -11.43 2.51 6.88
C ASN A 67 -12.01 1.53 7.90
N GLN A 68 -11.91 0.22 7.65
CA GLN A 68 -12.38 -0.82 8.58
C GLN A 68 -11.52 -0.94 9.83
N ILE A 69 -10.20 -0.73 9.71
CA ILE A 69 -9.27 -0.80 10.86
C ILE A 69 -9.28 0.51 11.67
N ARG A 70 -9.64 1.64 11.05
CA ARG A 70 -9.60 2.97 11.69
C ARG A 70 -10.35 3.06 13.02
N PRO A 71 -11.58 2.52 13.21
CA PRO A 71 -12.28 2.55 14.49
C PRO A 71 -11.48 1.88 15.62
N TRP A 72 -10.79 0.78 15.34
CA TRP A 72 -9.94 0.08 16.30
C TRP A 72 -8.70 0.91 16.62
N ALA A 73 -8.06 1.48 15.61
CA ALA A 73 -6.88 2.30 15.79
C ALA A 73 -7.16 3.53 16.68
N LEU A 74 -8.30 4.19 16.46
CA LEU A 74 -8.78 5.32 17.26
C LEU A 74 -9.30 4.89 18.63
N GLY A 75 -9.95 3.73 18.72
CA GLY A 75 -10.51 3.19 19.96
C GLY A 75 -9.46 2.76 20.97
N ARG A 76 -8.24 2.39 20.54
CA ARG A 76 -7.15 1.93 21.43
C ARG A 76 -6.83 2.90 22.57
N SER A 77 -6.80 4.21 22.32
CA SER A 77 -6.56 5.21 23.37
C SER A 77 -7.80 5.44 24.27
N ASN A 78 -9.01 5.22 23.74
CA ASN A 78 -10.26 5.42 24.47
C ASN A 78 -10.71 4.21 25.30
N TRP A 79 -10.22 3.01 24.96
CA TRP A 79 -10.58 1.74 25.58
C TRP A 79 -9.54 1.19 26.54
N LEU A 80 -8.54 2.00 26.95
CA LEU A 80 -7.48 1.62 27.90
C LEU A 80 -8.01 0.98 29.20
N PHE A 81 -9.26 1.25 29.58
CA PHE A 81 -9.90 0.69 30.78
C PHE A 81 -11.18 -0.13 30.49
N ALA A 82 -11.54 -0.34 29.22
CA ALA A 82 -12.70 -1.17 28.90
C ALA A 82 -12.41 -2.62 29.37
N GLY A 83 -13.08 -3.06 30.44
CA GLY A 83 -12.83 -4.36 31.09
C GLY A 83 -12.05 -4.31 32.42
N SER A 84 -11.65 -3.13 32.91
CA SER A 84 -11.05 -2.98 34.25
C SER A 84 -12.12 -2.80 35.33
N LEU A 85 -12.01 -3.55 36.44
CA LEU A 85 -12.85 -3.44 37.65
C LEU A 85 -12.91 -2.01 38.23
N LEU A 86 -11.91 -1.18 37.94
CA LEU A 86 -11.83 0.22 38.41
C LEU A 86 -12.76 1.19 37.65
N LYS A 87 -13.43 0.76 36.57
CA LYS A 87 -14.25 1.65 35.72
C LYS A 87 -15.72 1.77 36.13
N GLY A 88 -16.12 1.17 37.25
CA GLY A 88 -17.51 1.09 37.71
C GLY A 88 -17.82 1.85 39.01
N LYS A 89 -17.12 2.95 39.31
CA LYS A 89 -17.55 3.91 40.34
C LYS A 89 -17.56 5.32 39.75
N ARG A 90 -18.71 5.72 39.23
CA ARG A 90 -19.14 7.11 39.17
C ARG A 90 -20.40 7.22 40.00
#